data_AF-A0A6J3M187-F1
#
_entry.id   AF-A0A6J3M187-F1
#
_cell.length_a   1.000
_cell.length_b   1.000
_cell.length_c   1.000
_cell.angle_alpha   90.00
_cell.angle_beta   90.00
_cell.angle_gamma   90.00
#
_symmetry.space_group_name_H-M   'P 1'
#
loop_
_entity.id
_entity.type
_entity.pdbx_description
1 polymer ?
#
loop_
_entity_poly.entity_id
_entity_poly.type
_entity_poly.pdbx_seq_one_letter_code
_entity_poly.pdbx_strand_id
1 'polypeptide(L)'
;MALARRNVHLVERIHGVAAYDCRPITLPTIRCARSTQTHDLANRRNYYSVISTPAYTPQCASQFRRQHSFRHSTSTNIPIRNRRPAGSSRLYHHGGGTAKTTLDQHHREVDRVAESVKGFYDRGEKFRIFHGSTNSTRKSAMGRDPNKVVDTSRLNHVVLVDTNTQSALVEPNVPMDRLVEETLKYGLVPPVVMEFPGITVGGGYSGTSGESSSFKHGFFDRTLKQVEIVLANGEVTTASESVNADLFHGAAGAVGTLGVTTMVEIQLRKATKFVETTYHPVKSMQEAVTMLQDFTSRPEDFDYIDGIMYSQTSGAIVTGRMTDTPKHGLNIQRFSDAKDPWFYLYVKDRISKATGPVTDAIPLPDYLFRYDRGGFWVGTAPFDYFPAVPFNDFTRWWLDDFLHTRMLYKALHASGKSEQMIIQDLALPYETSIQFVERMDEMLGIWPLWLCPLKQSPYKTMHPHYPGVEADGITPKPMLNIGLWGRAPANNQFPGGFVGANRAVESVLQELQGMKWLYAQTYFSEADFWRDFDKTWYDSLREKYHATSLPTVYEKVRVDVEAEHRAKESAPLSKRLLDSWPWSGLNGLKRAIESRDYVQARDPAWKHWVPKA
;
A
#
# COMPACT_ATOMS: atom_id res chain seq x y z
N MET A 1 29.21 -1.83 -21.44
CA MET A 1 29.29 -2.41 -20.07
C MET A 1 30.20 -1.66 -19.09
N ALA A 2 31.20 -0.85 -19.52
CA ALA A 2 32.05 -0.08 -18.58
C ALA A 2 31.52 1.33 -18.21
N LEU A 3 30.58 1.90 -18.97
CA LEU A 3 30.02 3.25 -18.75
C LEU A 3 28.94 3.31 -17.66
N ALA A 4 28.26 2.21 -17.34
CA ALA A 4 27.24 2.17 -16.29
C ALA A 4 27.79 2.20 -14.85
N ARG A 5 29.11 1.96 -14.66
CA ARG A 5 29.74 1.94 -13.33
C ARG A 5 30.19 3.33 -12.83
N ARG A 6 30.09 4.40 -13.64
CA ARG A 6 30.68 5.73 -13.33
C ARG A 6 29.71 6.80 -12.85
N ASN A 7 28.40 6.58 -12.87
CA ASN A 7 27.43 7.68 -12.70
C ASN A 7 27.34 8.24 -11.26
N VAL A 8 27.74 7.51 -10.22
CA VAL A 8 27.71 8.01 -8.82
C VAL A 8 28.99 8.77 -8.44
N HIS A 9 30.16 8.35 -8.95
CA HIS A 9 31.43 9.03 -8.63
C HIS A 9 31.58 10.41 -9.28
N LEU A 10 30.78 10.74 -10.29
CA LEU A 10 30.79 12.06 -10.89
C LEU A 10 30.07 13.09 -10.00
N VAL A 11 29.03 12.67 -9.25
CA VAL A 11 28.27 13.56 -8.35
C VAL A 11 29.05 13.88 -7.07
N GLU A 12 29.88 12.95 -6.58
CA GLU A 12 30.73 13.17 -5.39
C GLU A 12 31.87 14.18 -5.62
N ARG A 13 32.23 14.50 -6.87
CA ARG A 13 33.36 15.41 -7.19
C ARG A 13 32.97 16.86 -7.49
N ILE A 14 31.68 17.22 -7.56
CA ILE A 14 31.22 18.59 -7.89
C ILE A 14 30.98 19.42 -6.60
N HIS A 15 31.82 19.24 -5.59
CA HIS A 15 31.86 20.06 -4.37
C HIS A 15 33.23 20.73 -4.16
N GLY A 16 33.81 21.24 -5.25
CA GLY A 16 35.06 22.00 -5.20
C GLY A 16 35.13 23.07 -6.29
N VAL A 17 35.03 24.33 -5.85
CA VAL A 17 35.53 25.56 -6.48
C VAL A 17 34.78 26.10 -7.72
N ALA A 18 34.13 27.25 -7.55
CA ALA A 18 34.45 28.50 -8.26
C ALA A 18 33.57 29.67 -7.78
N ALA A 19 34.21 30.77 -7.42
CA ALA A 19 33.61 32.06 -7.11
C ALA A 19 33.80 33.00 -8.31
N TYR A 20 32.74 33.62 -8.82
CA TYR A 20 32.75 34.88 -9.62
C TYR A 20 31.33 35.46 -9.56
N ASP A 21 31.13 36.59 -8.89
CA ASP A 21 31.23 38.00 -9.34
C ASP A 21 29.92 38.52 -9.97
N CYS A 22 29.34 39.53 -9.31
CA CYS A 22 27.98 40.02 -9.51
C CYS A 22 27.97 41.27 -10.42
N ARG A 23 27.12 41.29 -11.44
CA ARG A 23 26.58 42.54 -12.01
C ARG A 23 25.09 42.39 -12.35
N PRO A 24 24.27 43.43 -12.11
CA PRO A 24 22.82 43.37 -12.28
C PRO A 24 22.39 43.70 -13.72
N ILE A 25 21.37 42.99 -14.22
CA ILE A 25 20.63 43.36 -15.43
C ILE A 25 19.15 43.54 -15.06
N THR A 26 18.62 44.69 -15.46
CA THR A 26 17.28 45.23 -15.26
C THR A 26 16.22 44.49 -16.10
N LEU A 27 15.04 44.28 -15.52
CA LEU A 27 13.82 43.78 -16.17
C LEU A 27 12.88 44.94 -16.56
N PRO A 28 12.17 44.87 -17.71
CA PRO A 28 11.05 45.75 -18.00
C PRO A 28 9.69 45.14 -17.60
N THR A 29 8.89 45.94 -16.91
CA THR A 29 7.45 45.80 -16.62
C THR A 29 6.57 46.04 -17.85
N ILE A 30 5.56 45.19 -18.12
CA ILE A 30 4.35 45.57 -18.88
C ILE A 30 3.05 44.95 -18.30
N ARG A 31 2.21 45.89 -17.83
CA ARG A 31 0.74 46.06 -17.75
C ARG A 31 -0.27 44.88 -17.85
N CYS A 32 -1.15 44.89 -16.84
CA CYS A 32 -2.53 44.40 -16.85
C CYS A 32 -3.44 45.15 -17.84
N ALA A 33 -4.40 44.44 -18.42
CA ALA A 33 -5.64 44.98 -18.96
C ALA A 33 -6.83 44.17 -18.43
N ARG A 34 -7.83 44.88 -17.89
CA ARG A 34 -9.16 44.38 -17.51
C ARG A 34 -10.08 44.41 -18.73
N SER A 35 -11.02 43.48 -18.82
CA SER A 35 -12.31 43.71 -19.50
C SER A 35 -13.44 43.06 -18.72
N THR A 36 -14.45 43.86 -18.42
CA THR A 36 -15.74 43.54 -17.80
C THR A 36 -16.85 43.42 -18.86
N GLN A 37 -17.98 42.81 -18.46
CA GLN A 37 -19.35 42.80 -19.01
C GLN A 37 -19.80 41.48 -19.69
N THR A 38 -21.01 40.95 -19.55
CA THR A 38 -22.17 41.06 -18.62
C THR A 38 -23.13 39.90 -18.95
N HIS A 39 -24.04 39.60 -18.02
CA HIS A 39 -25.14 38.62 -18.06
C HIS A 39 -25.98 38.53 -19.34
N ASP A 40 -26.50 37.32 -19.61
CA ASP A 40 -27.94 37.15 -19.89
C ASP A 40 -28.46 35.74 -19.50
N LEU A 41 -29.68 35.69 -18.96
CA LEU A 41 -30.39 34.52 -18.44
C LEU A 41 -31.76 34.43 -19.13
N ALA A 42 -32.08 33.30 -19.78
CA ALA A 42 -33.47 32.97 -20.14
C ALA A 42 -33.70 31.47 -20.37
N ASN A 43 -34.23 30.81 -19.34
CA ASN A 43 -35.52 30.10 -19.33
C ASN A 43 -35.88 29.16 -20.53
N ARG A 44 -36.04 27.85 -20.25
CA ARG A 44 -37.15 27.03 -20.78
C ARG A 44 -37.44 25.84 -19.86
N ARG A 45 -38.71 25.73 -19.48
CA ARG A 45 -39.33 24.65 -18.71
C ARG A 45 -39.83 23.51 -19.63
N ASN A 46 -40.01 22.34 -18.99
CA ASN A 46 -41.20 21.46 -19.03
C ASN A 46 -41.16 20.10 -19.78
N TYR A 47 -41.45 19.03 -19.02
CA TYR A 47 -42.65 18.14 -19.07
C TYR A 47 -42.43 16.60 -19.09
N TYR A 48 -43.27 15.92 -18.26
CA TYR A 48 -43.70 14.50 -18.17
C TYR A 48 -42.87 13.54 -17.28
N SER A 49 -43.32 13.16 -16.06
CA SER A 49 -44.44 12.30 -15.58
C SER A 49 -44.05 10.80 -15.50
N VAL A 50 -43.82 10.25 -14.30
CA VAL A 50 -44.73 9.40 -13.50
C VAL A 50 -45.37 8.24 -14.28
N ILE A 51 -44.90 7.01 -14.02
CA ILE A 51 -45.74 5.79 -13.96
C ILE A 51 -45.19 4.88 -12.84
N SER A 52 -46.10 4.34 -12.05
CA SER A 52 -45.93 3.50 -10.88
C SER A 52 -46.50 2.10 -11.10
N THR A 53 -45.93 1.11 -10.38
CA THR A 53 -46.45 -0.24 -9.98
C THR A 53 -46.57 -1.36 -11.04
N PRO A 54 -46.67 -2.67 -10.65
CA PRO A 54 -46.72 -3.27 -9.30
C PRO A 54 -45.75 -4.45 -9.03
N ALA A 55 -45.74 -4.84 -7.75
CA ALA A 55 -45.14 -6.01 -7.14
C ALA A 55 -45.65 -7.36 -7.69
N TYR A 56 -44.80 -8.39 -7.58
CA TYR A 56 -45.20 -9.79 -7.57
C TYR A 56 -44.46 -10.54 -6.47
N THR A 57 -45.23 -11.13 -5.55
CA THR A 57 -44.84 -12.22 -4.65
C THR A 57 -45.18 -13.55 -5.32
N PRO A 58 -44.52 -14.64 -4.90
CA PRO A 58 -45.30 -15.76 -4.37
C PRO A 58 -44.74 -16.33 -3.06
N GLN A 59 -45.67 -16.67 -2.17
CA GLN A 59 -45.50 -17.55 -1.01
C GLN A 59 -45.45 -19.02 -1.42
N CYS A 60 -44.73 -19.82 -0.61
CA CYS A 60 -44.96 -21.22 -0.17
C CYS A 60 -43.68 -22.06 -0.32
N ALA A 61 -43.31 -22.98 0.55
CA ALA A 61 -43.70 -23.36 1.92
C ALA A 61 -42.75 -24.51 2.35
N SER A 62 -42.80 -24.87 3.63
CA SER A 62 -42.33 -26.12 4.26
C SER A 62 -40.83 -26.20 4.62
N GLN A 63 -40.50 -26.04 5.90
CA GLN A 63 -40.50 -27.05 6.98
C GLN A 63 -39.19 -27.86 7.01
N PHE A 64 -38.30 -27.55 7.96
CA PHE A 64 -37.71 -28.58 8.81
C PHE A 64 -37.32 -27.98 10.17
N ARG A 65 -37.91 -28.55 11.21
CA ARG A 65 -37.74 -28.24 12.63
C ARG A 65 -37.09 -29.46 13.27
N ARG A 66 -36.05 -29.28 14.09
CA ARG A 66 -35.59 -30.11 15.24
C ARG A 66 -34.33 -29.42 15.79
N GLN A 67 -34.43 -28.56 16.80
CA GLN A 67 -34.43 -28.86 18.24
C GLN A 67 -33.45 -29.98 18.64
N HIS A 68 -32.34 -29.59 19.28
CA HIS A 68 -31.89 -30.21 20.53
C HIS A 68 -31.22 -29.15 21.41
N SER A 69 -31.88 -28.83 22.52
CA SER A 69 -31.30 -28.18 23.69
C SER A 69 -30.78 -29.24 24.64
N PHE A 70 -29.64 -29.01 25.29
CA PHE A 70 -29.36 -29.59 26.60
C PHE A 70 -28.60 -28.59 27.48
N ARG A 71 -29.00 -28.61 28.75
CA ARG A 71 -28.74 -27.63 29.82
C ARG A 71 -27.35 -27.76 30.42
N HIS A 72 -26.97 -26.66 31.08
CA HIS A 72 -25.90 -26.48 32.06
C HIS A 72 -25.76 -27.60 33.12
N SER A 73 -24.50 -27.84 33.49
CA SER A 73 -24.10 -28.30 34.82
C SER A 73 -22.77 -27.62 35.18
N THR A 74 -22.79 -26.88 36.29
CA THR A 74 -21.66 -26.30 37.03
C THR A 74 -21.01 -27.34 37.92
N SER A 75 -19.67 -27.39 38.01
CA SER A 75 -18.93 -27.62 39.27
C SER A 75 -17.40 -27.59 39.11
N THR A 76 -16.78 -26.77 39.98
CA THR A 76 -15.48 -26.93 40.66
C THR A 76 -14.13 -26.72 39.94
N ASN A 77 -13.49 -25.62 40.37
CA ASN A 77 -12.07 -25.26 40.28
C ASN A 77 -11.16 -26.12 41.19
N ILE A 78 -10.07 -26.69 40.65
CA ILE A 78 -8.77 -26.96 41.32
C ILE A 78 -7.66 -26.87 40.24
N PRO A 79 -6.48 -26.25 40.50
CA PRO A 79 -5.61 -25.73 39.46
C PRO A 79 -4.70 -26.80 38.83
N ILE A 80 -4.75 -26.88 37.50
CA ILE A 80 -3.81 -27.67 36.70
C ILE A 80 -2.57 -26.81 36.44
N ARG A 81 -1.43 -27.23 36.99
CA ARG A 81 -0.09 -26.78 36.60
C ARG A 81 0.05 -26.94 35.07
N ASN A 82 0.08 -25.83 34.34
CA ASN A 82 0.33 -25.83 32.90
C ASN A 82 1.77 -26.32 32.62
N ARG A 83 1.89 -27.60 32.31
CA ARG A 83 2.98 -28.12 31.48
C ARG A 83 2.80 -27.53 30.09
N ARG A 84 3.88 -27.00 29.52
CA ARG A 84 3.99 -26.62 28.10
C ARG A 84 3.36 -27.74 27.24
N PRO A 85 2.51 -27.43 26.24
CA PRO A 85 2.18 -28.42 25.22
C PRO A 85 3.50 -28.76 24.51
N ALA A 86 3.89 -30.03 24.56
CA ALA A 86 4.95 -30.53 23.70
C ALA A 86 4.50 -30.28 22.26
N GLY A 87 5.26 -29.45 21.54
CA GLY A 87 4.96 -29.09 20.17
C GLY A 87 4.81 -30.33 19.31
N SER A 88 3.77 -30.34 18.48
CA SER A 88 3.73 -31.16 17.27
C SER A 88 4.86 -30.64 16.36
N SER A 89 6.06 -31.16 16.53
CA SER A 89 7.13 -31.02 15.55
C SER A 89 6.71 -31.76 14.28
N ARG A 90 6.06 -31.07 13.34
CA ARG A 90 6.05 -31.53 11.95
C ARG A 90 7.50 -31.45 11.49
N LEU A 91 8.14 -32.61 11.38
CA LEU A 91 9.48 -32.74 10.84
C LEU A 91 9.41 -32.38 9.35
N TYR A 92 9.74 -31.13 9.03
CA TYR A 92 10.02 -30.72 7.67
C TYR A 92 11.26 -31.49 7.18
N HIS A 93 11.04 -32.53 6.37
CA HIS A 93 12.10 -33.36 5.81
C HIS A 93 12.30 -33.02 4.33
N HIS A 94 13.08 -31.96 4.06
CA HIS A 94 14.03 -31.87 2.94
C HIS A 94 14.88 -30.60 3.09
N GLY A 95 16.22 -30.73 3.13
CA GLY A 95 17.17 -29.61 3.29
C GLY A 95 17.73 -29.35 4.71
N GLY A 96 17.74 -30.37 5.58
CA GLY A 96 17.77 -30.26 7.05
C GLY A 96 18.97 -29.62 7.77
N GLY A 97 19.96 -29.05 7.06
CA GLY A 97 21.09 -28.34 7.67
C GLY A 97 20.82 -26.84 7.83
N THR A 98 20.53 -26.16 6.72
CA THR A 98 20.39 -24.70 6.65
C THR A 98 19.07 -24.20 7.24
N ALA A 99 17.95 -24.85 6.93
CA ALA A 99 16.64 -24.46 7.46
C ALA A 99 16.57 -24.60 8.99
N LYS A 100 17.18 -25.65 9.54
CA LYS A 100 17.26 -25.87 11.00
C LYS A 100 18.09 -24.77 11.66
N THR A 101 19.22 -24.38 11.08
CA THR A 101 20.04 -23.28 11.61
C THR A 101 19.34 -21.93 11.53
N THR A 102 18.58 -21.65 10.47
CA THR A 102 17.81 -20.41 10.32
C THR A 102 16.65 -20.34 11.32
N LEU A 103 15.95 -21.46 11.54
CA LEU A 103 14.86 -21.50 12.53
C LEU A 103 15.38 -21.34 13.97
N ASP A 104 16.55 -21.91 14.30
CA ASP A 104 17.20 -21.70 15.60
C ASP A 104 17.66 -20.23 15.77
N GLN A 105 18.11 -19.57 14.70
CA GLN A 105 18.41 -18.13 14.72
C GLN A 105 17.15 -17.29 14.94
N HIS A 106 16.08 -17.63 14.23
CA HIS A 106 14.78 -17.01 14.38
C HIS A 106 14.30 -17.05 15.84
N HIS A 107 14.26 -18.24 16.46
CA HIS A 107 13.83 -18.37 17.85
C HIS A 107 14.66 -17.51 18.82
N ARG A 108 15.98 -17.44 18.65
CA ARG A 108 16.84 -16.57 19.48
C ARG A 108 16.52 -15.09 19.32
N GLU A 109 16.22 -14.64 18.10
CA GLU A 109 15.82 -13.26 17.86
C GLU A 109 14.42 -12.97 18.40
N VAL A 110 13.49 -13.93 18.32
CA VAL A 110 12.16 -13.82 18.93
C VAL A 110 12.25 -13.73 20.45
N ASP A 111 13.08 -14.55 21.10
CA ASP A 111 13.32 -14.48 22.55
C ASP A 111 13.83 -13.09 22.97
N ARG A 112 14.76 -12.51 22.20
CA ARG A 112 15.28 -11.15 22.43
C ARG A 112 14.19 -10.09 22.27
N VAL A 113 13.34 -10.21 21.24
CA VAL A 113 12.21 -9.30 21.01
C VAL A 113 11.20 -9.42 22.16
N ALA A 114 10.85 -10.64 22.56
CA ALA A 114 9.93 -10.93 23.66
C ALA A 114 10.42 -10.37 25.00
N GLU A 115 11.70 -10.56 25.33
CA GLU A 115 12.31 -9.99 26.54
C GLU A 115 12.28 -8.45 26.53
N SER A 116 12.60 -7.83 25.39
CA SER A 116 12.53 -6.37 25.25
C SER A 116 11.10 -5.84 25.39
N VAL A 117 10.13 -6.49 24.75
CA VAL A 117 8.70 -6.12 24.82
C VAL A 117 8.20 -6.26 26.26
N LYS A 118 8.52 -7.38 26.92
CA LYS A 118 8.20 -7.63 28.33
C LYS A 118 8.76 -6.55 29.24
N GLY A 119 10.01 -6.13 29.01
CA GLY A 119 10.63 -5.06 29.81
C GLY A 119 9.83 -3.75 29.76
N PHE A 120 9.34 -3.35 28.58
CA PHE A 120 8.47 -2.17 28.46
C PHE A 120 7.13 -2.36 29.15
N TYR A 121 6.53 -3.55 29.01
CA TYR A 121 5.27 -3.89 29.65
C TYR A 121 5.32 -3.83 31.17
N ASP A 122 6.34 -4.43 31.78
CA ASP A 122 6.52 -4.45 33.23
C ASP A 122 6.71 -3.05 33.81
N ARG A 123 7.23 -2.10 33.02
CA ARG A 123 7.37 -0.68 33.39
C ARG A 123 6.16 0.18 33.04
N GLY A 124 5.16 -0.35 32.36
CA GLY A 124 4.01 0.42 31.85
C GLY A 124 4.39 1.44 30.77
N GLU A 125 5.48 1.20 30.04
CA GLU A 125 6.01 2.11 29.04
C GLU A 125 5.55 1.74 27.62
N LYS A 126 5.11 2.73 26.83
CA LYS A 126 4.86 2.55 25.40
C LYS A 126 6.20 2.43 24.65
N PHE A 127 6.27 1.51 23.69
CA PHE A 127 7.41 1.38 22.76
C PHE A 127 6.99 1.56 21.30
N ARG A 128 7.98 1.68 20.41
CA ARG A 128 7.82 1.65 18.96
C ARG A 128 8.65 0.52 18.35
N ILE A 129 8.22 0.00 17.20
CA ILE A 129 8.96 -1.04 16.47
C ILE A 129 9.91 -0.36 15.48
N PHE A 130 11.16 -0.79 15.47
CA PHE A 130 12.13 -0.48 14.42
C PHE A 130 12.38 -1.71 13.55
N HIS A 131 12.02 -1.59 12.27
CA HIS A 131 12.04 -2.68 11.28
C HIS A 131 13.10 -2.45 10.18
N GLY A 132 14.01 -1.48 10.32
CA GLY A 132 15.07 -1.16 9.34
C GLY A 132 14.65 -0.24 8.18
N SER A 133 13.61 -0.57 7.41
CA SER A 133 13.12 0.23 6.26
C SER A 133 11.58 0.36 6.22
N THR A 134 11.02 1.49 5.79
CA THR A 134 9.56 1.73 5.67
C THR A 134 9.20 2.45 4.37
N ASN A 135 8.10 2.01 3.72
CA ASN A 135 7.42 2.72 2.63
C ASN A 135 6.17 3.48 3.09
N SER A 136 5.82 3.48 4.39
CA SER A 136 4.71 4.28 4.93
C SER A 136 5.03 5.77 4.85
N THR A 137 4.03 6.58 4.46
CA THR A 137 4.18 8.04 4.37
C THR A 137 4.18 8.76 5.74
N ARG A 138 4.06 8.01 6.84
CA ARG A 138 4.14 8.52 8.22
C ARG A 138 5.59 8.87 8.59
N LYS A 139 5.78 9.89 9.44
CA LYS A 139 7.12 10.26 9.95
C LYS A 139 7.76 9.08 10.71
N SER A 140 8.94 8.66 10.28
CA SER A 140 9.69 7.52 10.82
C SER A 140 9.97 7.63 12.33
N ALA A 141 10.03 6.48 13.00
CA ALA A 141 10.28 6.35 14.43
C ALA A 141 11.67 6.85 14.87
N MET A 142 12.66 6.93 13.97
CA MET A 142 14.04 7.33 14.29
C MET A 142 14.20 8.77 14.78
N GLY A 143 13.13 9.59 14.75
CA GLY A 143 13.11 10.90 15.38
C GLY A 143 12.71 10.91 16.87
N ARG A 144 12.53 9.74 17.50
CA ARG A 144 12.06 9.61 18.90
C ARG A 144 12.99 8.69 19.70
N ASP A 145 13.01 8.92 21.02
CA ASP A 145 13.87 8.31 22.04
C ASP A 145 14.34 6.88 21.69
N PRO A 146 15.65 6.67 21.40
CA PRO A 146 16.18 5.35 21.07
C PRO A 146 16.00 4.33 22.20
N ASN A 147 15.75 4.79 23.44
CA ASN A 147 15.45 3.92 24.58
C ASN A 147 14.00 3.39 24.60
N LYS A 148 13.13 3.80 23.65
CA LYS A 148 11.73 3.39 23.55
C LYS A 148 11.43 2.59 22.28
N VAL A 149 12.40 1.81 21.84
CA VAL A 149 12.35 1.08 20.56
C VAL A 149 12.61 -0.41 20.78
N VAL A 150 11.78 -1.24 20.14
CA VAL A 150 12.00 -2.68 19.96
C VAL A 150 12.55 -2.90 18.55
N ASP A 151 13.78 -3.39 18.46
CA ASP A 151 14.46 -3.65 17.19
C ASP A 151 14.15 -5.05 16.66
N THR A 152 13.40 -5.11 15.55
CA THR A 152 13.08 -6.34 14.82
C THR A 152 13.89 -6.50 13.54
N SER A 153 14.79 -5.57 13.19
CA SER A 153 15.45 -5.48 11.87
C SER A 153 16.22 -6.74 11.44
N ARG A 154 16.57 -7.62 12.38
CA ARG A 154 17.23 -8.91 12.15
C ARG A 154 16.29 -10.03 11.69
N LEU A 155 14.97 -9.86 11.86
CA LEU A 155 13.94 -10.78 11.40
C LEU A 155 13.63 -10.50 9.91
N ASN A 156 14.53 -10.90 9.02
CA ASN A 156 14.54 -10.54 7.59
C ASN A 156 14.84 -11.71 6.64
N HIS A 157 14.57 -12.96 7.04
CA HIS A 157 14.80 -14.16 6.25
C HIS A 157 13.50 -14.81 5.73
N VAL A 158 13.57 -15.35 4.51
CA VAL A 158 12.67 -16.43 4.10
C VAL A 158 13.22 -17.71 4.71
N VAL A 159 12.56 -18.23 5.75
CA VAL A 159 13.08 -19.31 6.59
C VAL A 159 12.93 -20.67 5.92
N LEU A 160 11.81 -20.89 5.23
CA LEU A 160 11.49 -22.13 4.55
C LEU A 160 10.56 -21.88 3.37
N VAL A 161 10.77 -22.58 2.26
CA VAL A 161 9.80 -22.73 1.17
C VAL A 161 9.47 -24.21 1.03
N ASP A 162 8.21 -24.57 1.29
CA ASP A 162 7.70 -25.94 1.18
C ASP A 162 6.90 -26.08 -0.13
N THR A 163 7.45 -26.89 -1.05
CA THR A 163 6.84 -27.14 -2.36
C THR A 163 5.68 -28.12 -2.30
N ASN A 164 5.58 -28.95 -1.25
CA ASN A 164 4.49 -29.91 -1.09
C ASN A 164 3.22 -29.21 -0.59
N THR A 165 3.36 -28.33 0.40
CA THR A 165 2.23 -27.56 0.95
C THR A 165 1.99 -26.24 0.21
N GLN A 166 2.88 -25.91 -0.73
CA GLN A 166 2.97 -24.62 -1.42
C GLN A 166 2.85 -23.47 -0.41
N SER A 167 3.70 -23.45 0.61
CA SER A 167 3.78 -22.34 1.57
C SER A 167 5.21 -21.94 1.86
N ALA A 168 5.39 -20.75 2.43
CA ALA A 168 6.67 -20.31 2.95
C ALA A 168 6.54 -19.75 4.38
N LEU A 169 7.55 -20.01 5.20
CA LEU A 169 7.75 -19.33 6.49
C LEU A 169 8.63 -18.11 6.26
N VAL A 170 8.13 -16.93 6.60
CA VAL A 170 8.76 -15.66 6.23
C VAL A 170 8.75 -14.70 7.41
N GLU A 171 9.93 -14.15 7.72
CA GLU A 171 10.08 -13.13 8.75
C GLU A 171 9.55 -11.75 8.27
N PRO A 172 9.06 -10.88 9.17
CA PRO A 172 8.30 -9.68 8.85
C PRO A 172 9.07 -8.64 8.03
N ASN A 173 10.40 -8.60 8.09
CA ASN A 173 11.19 -7.59 7.40
C ASN A 173 11.73 -8.06 6.04
N VAL A 174 11.32 -9.24 5.56
CA VAL A 174 11.56 -9.65 4.17
C VAL A 174 10.78 -8.72 3.23
N PRO A 175 11.44 -8.00 2.33
CA PRO A 175 10.77 -7.20 1.30
C PRO A 175 10.22 -8.08 0.16
N MET A 176 9.21 -7.58 -0.56
CA MET A 176 8.52 -8.32 -1.63
C MET A 176 9.47 -8.80 -2.73
N ASP A 177 10.45 -7.99 -3.14
CA ASP A 177 11.44 -8.41 -4.13
C ASP A 177 12.24 -9.64 -3.72
N ARG A 178 12.67 -9.71 -2.45
CA ARG A 178 13.39 -10.86 -1.91
C ARG A 178 12.50 -12.06 -1.71
N LEU A 179 11.25 -11.85 -1.28
CA LEU A 179 10.26 -12.93 -1.18
C LEU A 179 10.04 -13.59 -2.56
N VAL A 180 9.74 -12.78 -3.58
CA VAL A 180 9.52 -13.26 -4.95
C VAL A 180 10.78 -13.93 -5.49
N GLU A 181 11.95 -13.33 -5.31
CA GLU A 181 13.23 -13.92 -5.74
C GLU A 181 13.46 -15.31 -5.14
N GLU A 182 13.17 -15.50 -3.85
CA GLU A 182 13.34 -16.80 -3.19
C GLU A 182 12.29 -17.82 -3.66
N THR A 183 11.00 -17.45 -3.72
CA THR A 183 9.94 -18.40 -4.08
C THR A 183 10.04 -18.85 -5.55
N LEU A 184 10.50 -17.97 -6.45
CA LEU A 184 10.67 -18.30 -7.87
C LEU A 184 11.72 -19.37 -8.13
N LYS A 185 12.70 -19.56 -7.22
CA LYS A 185 13.67 -20.68 -7.29
C LYS A 185 12.97 -22.04 -7.23
N TYR A 186 11.79 -22.08 -6.63
CA TYR A 186 10.95 -23.27 -6.49
C TYR A 186 9.77 -23.29 -7.48
N GLY A 187 9.73 -22.36 -8.44
CA GLY A 187 8.62 -22.24 -9.39
C GLY A 187 7.31 -21.79 -8.72
N LEU A 188 7.40 -21.06 -7.60
CA LEU A 188 6.27 -20.60 -6.81
C LEU A 188 6.27 -19.07 -6.67
N VAL A 189 5.10 -18.49 -6.40
CA VAL A 189 4.89 -17.06 -6.17
C VAL A 189 3.76 -16.83 -5.17
N PRO A 190 3.82 -15.79 -4.32
CA PRO A 190 2.67 -15.40 -3.51
C PRO A 190 1.43 -15.04 -4.38
N PRO A 191 0.20 -15.36 -3.94
CA PRO A 191 -1.02 -14.96 -4.66
C PRO A 191 -1.22 -13.45 -4.74
N VAL A 192 -0.80 -12.72 -3.69
CA VAL A 192 -0.81 -11.26 -3.62
C VAL A 192 0.62 -10.80 -3.36
N VAL A 193 1.15 -9.94 -4.24
CA VAL A 193 2.49 -9.35 -4.13
C VAL A 193 2.30 -7.85 -4.25
N MET A 194 2.79 -7.10 -3.27
CA MET A 194 2.72 -5.64 -3.34
C MET A 194 3.63 -5.10 -4.44
N GLU A 195 3.11 -4.14 -5.20
CA GLU A 195 3.74 -3.69 -6.45
C GLU A 195 5.03 -2.88 -6.22
N PHE A 196 5.27 -2.47 -4.98
CA PHE A 196 6.51 -1.83 -4.56
C PHE A 196 7.47 -2.86 -3.93
N PRO A 197 8.62 -3.14 -4.56
CA PRO A 197 9.64 -4.09 -4.11
C PRO A 197 10.01 -4.01 -2.64
N GLY A 198 10.04 -2.80 -2.07
CA GLY A 198 10.48 -2.54 -0.70
C GLY A 198 9.44 -2.70 0.39
N ILE A 199 8.17 -2.96 0.06
CA ILE A 199 7.18 -3.25 1.09
C ILE A 199 7.51 -4.61 1.71
N THR A 200 7.48 -4.68 3.04
CA THR A 200 7.83 -5.91 3.77
C THR A 200 6.60 -6.76 4.04
N VAL A 201 6.79 -8.06 4.24
CA VAL A 201 5.73 -9.02 4.56
C VAL A 201 4.95 -8.63 5.83
N GLY A 202 5.65 -8.23 6.88
CA GLY A 202 5.02 -7.74 8.11
C GLY A 202 4.29 -6.41 7.90
N GLY A 203 4.83 -5.54 7.04
CA GLY A 203 4.16 -4.32 6.61
C GLY A 203 2.87 -4.61 5.86
N GLY A 204 2.86 -5.64 5.02
CA GLY A 204 1.67 -6.09 4.27
C GLY A 204 0.59 -6.68 5.17
N TYR A 205 0.97 -7.44 6.19
CA TYR A 205 0.03 -8.01 7.17
C TYR A 205 -0.52 -6.95 8.13
N SER A 206 0.35 -6.17 8.78
CA SER A 206 -0.07 -5.17 9.76
C SER A 206 -0.66 -3.92 9.11
N GLY A 207 -0.29 -3.59 7.88
CA GLY A 207 -0.86 -2.48 7.11
C GLY A 207 -2.10 -2.91 6.33
N THR A 208 -2.50 -2.12 5.34
CA THR A 208 -3.47 -2.53 4.32
C THR A 208 -2.69 -2.80 3.04
N SER A 209 -2.97 -3.91 2.37
CA SER A 209 -2.29 -4.28 1.13
C SER A 209 -3.25 -5.00 0.20
N GLY A 210 -3.78 -4.23 -0.75
CA GLY A 210 -4.59 -4.70 -1.85
C GLY A 210 -3.90 -4.37 -3.17
N GLU A 211 -3.93 -5.29 -4.12
CA GLU A 211 -3.18 -5.20 -5.37
C GLU A 211 -4.03 -5.74 -6.52
N SER A 212 -3.52 -5.70 -7.75
CA SER A 212 -4.24 -6.16 -8.94
C SER A 212 -4.78 -7.60 -8.85
N SER A 213 -4.26 -8.48 -7.98
CA SER A 213 -4.82 -9.83 -7.75
C SER A 213 -5.81 -9.92 -6.58
N SER A 214 -6.02 -8.84 -5.82
CA SER A 214 -6.84 -8.80 -4.60
C SER A 214 -8.34 -8.89 -4.84
N PHE A 215 -8.82 -8.64 -6.07
CA PHE A 215 -10.21 -8.95 -6.42
C PHE A 215 -10.51 -10.45 -6.29
N LYS A 216 -9.50 -11.31 -6.52
CA LYS A 216 -9.62 -12.77 -6.44
C LYS A 216 -9.26 -13.29 -5.04
N HIS A 217 -8.12 -12.83 -4.53
CA HIS A 217 -7.50 -13.38 -3.31
C HIS A 217 -7.78 -12.59 -2.02
N GLY A 218 -8.39 -11.41 -2.12
CA GLY A 218 -8.54 -10.48 -0.99
C GLY A 218 -7.25 -9.70 -0.72
N PHE A 219 -7.22 -9.03 0.43
CA PHE A 219 -6.01 -8.37 0.93
C PHE A 219 -4.90 -9.39 1.25
N PHE A 220 -3.67 -8.92 1.40
CA PHE A 220 -2.49 -9.79 1.60
C PHE A 220 -2.63 -10.75 2.80
N ASP A 221 -3.24 -10.32 3.90
CA ASP A 221 -3.51 -11.14 5.09
C ASP A 221 -4.33 -12.40 4.78
N ARG A 222 -5.25 -12.32 3.81
CA ARG A 222 -6.10 -13.44 3.36
C ARG A 222 -5.31 -14.54 2.66
N THR A 223 -4.07 -14.28 2.28
CA THR A 223 -3.15 -15.27 1.71
C THR A 223 -2.27 -15.95 2.76
N LEU A 224 -2.38 -15.54 4.03
CA LEU A 224 -1.63 -16.15 5.12
C LEU A 224 -2.38 -17.32 5.73
N LYS A 225 -1.64 -18.34 6.16
CA LYS A 225 -2.16 -19.50 6.91
C LYS A 225 -2.05 -19.28 8.42
N GLN A 226 -1.01 -18.57 8.85
CA GLN A 226 -0.66 -18.41 10.25
C GLN A 226 0.28 -17.21 10.45
N VAL A 227 0.24 -16.61 11.64
CA VAL A 227 1.14 -15.55 12.08
C VAL A 227 1.65 -15.85 13.49
N GLU A 228 2.94 -15.66 13.72
CA GLU A 228 3.55 -15.62 15.04
C GLU A 228 3.65 -14.17 15.54
N ILE A 229 3.23 -13.94 16.78
CA ILE A 229 3.12 -12.61 17.38
C ILE A 229 3.68 -12.65 18.80
N VAL A 230 4.55 -11.70 19.12
CA VAL A 230 4.92 -11.35 20.49
C VAL A 230 3.90 -10.36 21.03
N LEU A 231 3.08 -10.80 21.98
CA LEU A 231 2.10 -9.97 22.67
C LEU A 231 2.78 -8.92 23.54
N ALA A 232 2.02 -7.91 23.94
CA ALA A 232 2.57 -6.80 24.73
C ALA A 232 3.19 -7.25 26.06
N ASN A 233 2.68 -8.31 26.70
CA ASN A 233 3.24 -8.88 27.93
C ASN A 233 4.53 -9.72 27.71
N GLY A 234 4.99 -9.84 26.47
CA GLY A 234 6.15 -10.65 26.06
C GLY A 234 5.83 -12.11 25.77
N GLU A 235 4.57 -12.54 25.84
CA GLU A 235 4.18 -13.88 25.43
C GLU A 235 4.31 -14.05 23.92
N VAL A 236 5.01 -15.10 23.48
CA VAL A 236 5.04 -15.52 22.08
C VAL A 236 3.85 -16.42 21.83
N THR A 237 2.99 -16.03 20.90
CA THR A 237 1.80 -16.81 20.55
C THR A 237 1.67 -16.95 19.03
N THR A 238 0.79 -17.85 18.63
CA THR A 238 0.50 -18.13 17.23
C THR A 238 -0.98 -17.91 16.98
N ALA A 239 -1.31 -17.31 15.82
CA ALA A 239 -2.66 -17.04 15.39
C ALA A 239 -2.91 -17.57 13.97
N SER A 240 -4.03 -18.25 13.77
CA SER A 240 -4.51 -18.82 12.50
C SER A 240 -6.05 -18.95 12.54
N GLU A 241 -6.66 -19.42 11.46
CA GLU A 241 -8.11 -19.67 11.43
C GLU A 241 -8.59 -20.66 12.52
N SER A 242 -7.71 -21.56 12.99
CA SER A 242 -8.04 -22.57 14.01
C SER A 242 -7.54 -22.25 15.42
N VAL A 243 -6.65 -21.26 15.57
CA VAL A 243 -6.01 -20.91 16.85
C VAL A 243 -5.99 -19.40 16.97
N ASN A 244 -6.63 -18.82 18.00
CA ASN A 244 -6.70 -17.36 18.18
C ASN A 244 -7.17 -16.62 16.90
N ALA A 245 -8.20 -17.12 16.23
CA ALA A 245 -8.68 -16.58 14.95
C ALA A 245 -9.08 -15.10 15.02
N ASP A 246 -9.58 -14.65 16.17
CA ASP A 246 -9.90 -13.25 16.42
C ASP A 246 -8.64 -12.36 16.49
N LEU A 247 -7.51 -12.88 16.98
CA LEU A 247 -6.21 -12.20 16.89
C LEU A 247 -5.68 -12.21 15.45
N PHE A 248 -5.81 -13.33 14.75
CA PHE A 248 -5.33 -13.49 13.37
C PHE A 248 -5.95 -12.45 12.44
N HIS A 249 -7.27 -12.27 12.50
CA HIS A 249 -8.00 -11.27 11.71
C HIS A 249 -7.91 -9.86 12.32
N GLY A 250 -7.88 -9.76 13.65
CA GLY A 250 -7.87 -8.48 14.36
C GLY A 250 -6.54 -7.75 14.31
N ALA A 251 -5.41 -8.47 14.21
CA ALA A 251 -4.08 -7.86 14.10
C ALA A 251 -3.75 -7.44 12.66
N ALA A 252 -4.41 -8.04 11.66
CA ALA A 252 -4.32 -7.63 10.27
C ALA A 252 -4.89 -6.20 10.09
N GLY A 253 -4.15 -5.31 9.44
CA GLY A 253 -4.54 -3.90 9.30
C GLY A 253 -4.46 -3.05 10.58
N ALA A 254 -4.25 -3.65 11.75
CA ALA A 254 -4.17 -2.94 13.03
C ALA A 254 -2.81 -2.27 13.27
N VAL A 255 -1.98 -2.15 12.25
CA VAL A 255 -0.69 -1.45 12.28
C VAL A 255 0.18 -1.85 13.49
N GLY A 256 0.18 -3.13 13.87
CA GLY A 256 1.01 -3.65 14.97
C GLY A 256 0.60 -3.17 16.37
N THR A 257 -0.67 -2.83 16.59
CA THR A 257 -1.17 -2.37 17.90
C THR A 257 -1.67 -3.50 18.81
N LEU A 258 -1.71 -4.73 18.31
CA LEU A 258 -2.04 -5.94 19.08
C LEU A 258 -0.83 -6.81 19.42
N GLY A 259 0.36 -6.46 18.92
CA GLY A 259 1.59 -7.19 19.17
C GLY A 259 2.63 -6.99 18.06
N VAL A 260 3.79 -7.59 18.23
CA VAL A 260 4.89 -7.56 17.27
C VAL A 260 4.87 -8.85 16.46
N THR A 261 4.50 -8.77 15.19
CA THR A 261 4.61 -9.92 14.26
C THR A 261 6.07 -10.31 14.09
N THR A 262 6.38 -11.60 14.22
CA THR A 262 7.74 -12.16 14.13
C THR A 262 7.92 -13.18 13.02
N MET A 263 6.85 -13.86 12.59
CA MET A 263 6.85 -14.80 11.46
C MET A 263 5.46 -14.86 10.83
N VAL A 264 5.37 -15.12 9.53
CA VAL A 264 4.11 -15.54 8.88
C VAL A 264 4.33 -16.83 8.10
N GLU A 265 3.29 -17.65 8.01
CA GLU A 265 3.20 -18.69 6.98
C GLU A 265 2.32 -18.17 5.84
N ILE A 266 2.91 -17.97 4.66
CA ILE A 266 2.22 -17.48 3.46
C ILE A 266 1.89 -18.63 2.50
N GLN A 267 0.67 -18.66 1.97
CA GLN A 267 0.31 -19.52 0.85
C GLN A 267 1.05 -19.07 -0.41
N LEU A 268 1.52 -20.02 -1.20
CA LEU A 268 2.12 -19.81 -2.51
C LEU A 268 1.27 -20.48 -3.59
N ARG A 269 1.46 -20.07 -4.83
CA ARG A 269 0.88 -20.73 -6.00
C ARG A 269 1.95 -20.97 -7.04
N LYS A 270 1.66 -21.83 -8.02
CA LYS A 270 2.56 -22.07 -9.15
C LYS A 270 2.81 -20.76 -9.91
N ALA A 271 4.08 -20.44 -10.13
CA ALA A 271 4.48 -19.33 -10.98
C ALA A 271 4.45 -19.75 -12.45
N THR A 272 4.13 -18.81 -13.33
CA THR A 272 4.26 -18.93 -14.79
C THR A 272 5.21 -17.87 -15.30
N LYS A 273 5.84 -18.10 -16.46
CA LYS A 273 6.83 -17.17 -17.00
C LYS A 273 6.29 -15.78 -17.31
N PHE A 274 5.07 -15.68 -17.81
CA PHE A 274 4.49 -14.43 -18.30
C PHE A 274 3.11 -14.16 -17.71
N VAL A 275 2.70 -12.90 -17.82
CA VAL A 275 1.33 -12.42 -17.71
C VAL A 275 0.96 -11.85 -19.08
N GLU A 276 -0.07 -12.41 -19.72
CA GLU A 276 -0.72 -11.77 -20.87
C GLU A 276 -1.56 -10.61 -20.37
N THR A 277 -1.09 -9.40 -20.60
CA THR A 277 -1.69 -8.18 -20.06
C THR A 277 -2.39 -7.43 -21.17
N THR A 278 -3.70 -7.24 -21.02
CA THR A 278 -4.55 -6.51 -21.97
C THR A 278 -4.97 -5.17 -21.38
N TYR A 279 -4.74 -4.10 -22.12
CA TYR A 279 -5.20 -2.74 -21.80
C TYR A 279 -6.48 -2.46 -22.59
N HIS A 280 -7.56 -2.20 -21.88
CA HIS A 280 -8.88 -1.92 -22.43
C HIS A 280 -9.16 -0.42 -22.30
N PRO A 281 -9.08 0.37 -23.40
CA PRO A 281 -9.33 1.80 -23.34
C PRO A 281 -10.76 2.09 -22.86
N VAL A 282 -10.90 3.09 -21.98
CA VAL A 282 -12.20 3.58 -21.50
C VAL A 282 -12.25 5.10 -21.61
N LYS A 283 -13.46 5.64 -21.79
CA LYS A 283 -13.71 7.07 -22.04
C LYS A 283 -14.47 7.77 -20.91
N SER A 284 -14.77 7.06 -19.83
CA SER A 284 -15.40 7.63 -18.64
C SER A 284 -15.18 6.75 -17.41
N MET A 285 -15.36 7.32 -16.23
CA MET A 285 -15.36 6.55 -14.98
C MET A 285 -16.53 5.55 -14.93
N GLN A 286 -17.69 5.87 -15.52
CA GLN A 286 -18.82 4.94 -15.60
C GLN A 286 -18.48 3.70 -16.43
N GLU A 287 -17.83 3.88 -17.57
CA GLU A 287 -17.36 2.76 -18.41
C GLU A 287 -16.30 1.93 -17.68
N ALA A 288 -15.36 2.59 -16.99
CA ALA A 288 -14.34 1.95 -16.18
C ALA A 288 -14.94 1.07 -15.07
N VAL A 289 -15.88 1.61 -14.30
CA VAL A 289 -16.60 0.89 -13.23
C VAL A 289 -17.37 -0.30 -13.78
N THR A 290 -18.13 -0.10 -14.86
CA THR A 290 -18.94 -1.15 -15.48
C THR A 290 -18.04 -2.31 -15.96
N MET A 291 -16.93 -1.98 -16.60
CA MET A 291 -15.97 -2.97 -17.09
C MET A 291 -15.24 -3.70 -15.95
N LEU A 292 -14.85 -2.98 -14.89
CA LEU A 292 -14.29 -3.61 -13.69
C LEU A 292 -15.27 -4.59 -13.06
N GLN A 293 -16.54 -4.23 -12.94
CA GLN A 293 -17.59 -5.12 -12.41
C GLN A 293 -17.81 -6.35 -13.31
N ASP A 294 -17.80 -6.20 -14.64
CA ASP A 294 -17.87 -7.35 -15.56
C ASP A 294 -16.69 -8.30 -15.36
N PHE A 295 -15.46 -7.78 -15.35
CA PHE A 295 -14.27 -8.62 -15.23
C PHE A 295 -14.16 -9.30 -13.86
N THR A 296 -14.52 -8.61 -12.78
CA THR A 296 -14.50 -9.21 -11.43
C THR A 296 -15.62 -10.24 -11.24
N SER A 297 -16.71 -10.17 -12.00
CA SER A 297 -17.77 -11.20 -11.99
C SER A 297 -17.34 -12.54 -12.61
N ARG A 298 -16.22 -12.55 -13.35
CA ARG A 298 -15.64 -13.75 -13.98
C ARG A 298 -14.21 -13.99 -13.48
N PRO A 299 -14.02 -14.26 -12.17
CA PRO A 299 -12.70 -14.29 -11.55
C PRO A 299 -11.81 -15.44 -12.02
N GLU A 300 -12.34 -16.42 -12.76
CA GLU A 300 -11.53 -17.50 -13.35
C GLU A 300 -10.89 -17.13 -14.69
N ASP A 301 -11.34 -16.06 -15.34
CA ASP A 301 -10.79 -15.61 -16.62
C ASP A 301 -9.50 -14.79 -16.44
N PHE A 302 -9.28 -14.25 -15.23
CA PHE A 302 -8.22 -13.30 -14.93
C PHE A 302 -7.46 -13.68 -13.65
N ASP A 303 -6.15 -13.42 -13.65
CA ASP A 303 -5.31 -13.47 -12.46
C ASP A 303 -5.10 -12.09 -11.84
N TYR A 304 -5.21 -11.05 -12.66
CA TYR A 304 -4.96 -9.66 -12.28
C TYR A 304 -5.95 -8.72 -12.95
N ILE A 305 -6.47 -7.75 -12.21
CA ILE A 305 -7.34 -6.68 -12.68
C ILE A 305 -6.98 -5.40 -11.92
N ASP A 306 -6.64 -4.34 -12.64
CA ASP A 306 -6.53 -2.97 -12.12
C ASP A 306 -6.92 -1.96 -13.22
N GLY A 307 -6.67 -0.68 -13.02
CA GLY A 307 -6.96 0.35 -14.00
C GLY A 307 -6.27 1.66 -13.71
N ILE A 308 -6.16 2.48 -14.75
CA ILE A 308 -5.59 3.82 -14.68
C ILE A 308 -6.54 4.77 -15.38
N MET A 309 -7.02 5.78 -14.67
CA MET A 309 -7.73 6.90 -15.27
C MET A 309 -6.77 8.09 -15.37
N TYR A 310 -6.55 8.61 -16.58
CA TYR A 310 -5.66 9.76 -16.84
C TYR A 310 -6.39 11.10 -16.81
N SER A 311 -7.71 11.07 -17.01
CA SER A 311 -8.63 12.20 -16.91
C SER A 311 -10.05 11.65 -16.75
N GLN A 312 -11.04 12.54 -16.63
CA GLN A 312 -12.46 12.15 -16.69
C GLN A 312 -12.84 11.39 -17.98
N THR A 313 -12.08 11.56 -19.07
CA THR A 313 -12.45 11.09 -20.42
C THR A 313 -11.44 10.13 -21.06
N SER A 314 -10.40 9.74 -20.32
CA SER A 314 -9.36 8.86 -20.84
C SER A 314 -8.81 7.97 -19.73
N GLY A 315 -8.84 6.67 -19.94
CA GLY A 315 -8.27 5.68 -19.04
C GLY A 315 -8.13 4.32 -19.69
N ALA A 316 -7.68 3.35 -18.91
CA ALA A 316 -7.68 1.95 -19.29
C ALA A 316 -7.94 1.04 -18.09
N ILE A 317 -8.78 0.03 -18.31
CA ILE A 317 -8.81 -1.15 -17.42
C ILE A 317 -7.77 -2.13 -17.91
N VAL A 318 -7.01 -2.68 -16.98
CA VAL A 318 -5.90 -3.60 -17.26
C VAL A 318 -6.26 -4.95 -16.70
N THR A 319 -6.17 -5.97 -17.54
CA THR A 319 -6.42 -7.37 -17.15
C THR A 319 -5.17 -8.20 -17.42
N GLY A 320 -4.90 -9.19 -16.59
CA GLY A 320 -3.73 -10.06 -16.69
C GLY A 320 -4.09 -11.52 -16.51
N ARG A 321 -3.54 -12.39 -17.36
CA ARG A 321 -3.65 -13.85 -17.24
C ARG A 321 -2.27 -14.49 -17.22
N MET A 322 -1.98 -15.30 -16.21
CA MET A 322 -0.71 -16.02 -16.08
C MET A 322 -0.60 -17.13 -17.14
N THR A 323 0.57 -17.22 -17.79
CA THR A 323 0.86 -18.25 -18.80
C THR A 323 2.36 -18.52 -18.94
N ASP A 324 2.71 -19.78 -19.21
CA ASP A 324 4.08 -20.14 -19.63
C ASP A 324 4.29 -19.99 -21.14
N THR A 325 3.20 -19.99 -21.91
CA THR A 325 3.18 -19.92 -23.37
C THR A 325 2.28 -18.78 -23.80
N PRO A 326 2.82 -17.55 -23.93
CA PRO A 326 2.07 -16.43 -24.46
C PRO A 326 1.54 -16.73 -25.87
N LYS A 327 0.39 -16.15 -26.24
CA LYS A 327 -0.14 -16.20 -27.60
C LYS A 327 0.92 -15.75 -28.60
N HIS A 328 0.96 -16.43 -29.75
CA HIS A 328 1.92 -16.13 -30.80
C HIS A 328 1.77 -14.68 -31.31
N GLY A 329 2.91 -14.00 -31.51
CA GLY A 329 2.94 -12.64 -32.06
C GLY A 329 2.72 -11.51 -31.06
N LEU A 330 2.51 -11.82 -29.76
CA LEU A 330 2.48 -10.79 -28.72
C LEU A 330 3.86 -10.15 -28.53
N ASN A 331 3.87 -8.83 -28.32
CA ASN A 331 5.08 -8.11 -27.94
C ASN A 331 5.49 -8.51 -26.51
N ILE A 332 6.76 -8.85 -26.31
CA ILE A 332 7.31 -9.08 -24.97
C ILE A 332 7.72 -7.74 -24.39
N GLN A 333 6.96 -7.21 -23.44
CA GLN A 333 7.19 -5.91 -22.82
C GLN A 333 7.80 -6.06 -21.42
N ARG A 334 8.79 -5.22 -21.10
CA ARG A 334 9.44 -5.15 -19.79
C ARG A 334 9.37 -3.74 -19.23
N PHE A 335 9.57 -3.61 -17.93
CA PHE A 335 9.47 -2.33 -17.22
C PHE A 335 10.64 -2.07 -16.27
N SER A 336 11.51 -3.06 -16.05
CA SER A 336 12.48 -3.03 -14.96
C SER A 336 13.87 -2.51 -15.31
N ASP A 337 14.22 -2.37 -16.60
CA ASP A 337 15.50 -1.77 -17.00
C ASP A 337 15.41 -0.24 -17.07
N ALA A 338 16.55 0.43 -16.88
CA ALA A 338 16.63 1.90 -16.96
C ALA A 338 16.10 2.49 -18.29
N LYS A 339 16.25 1.76 -19.39
CA LYS A 339 15.78 2.16 -20.73
C LYS A 339 14.29 1.90 -20.96
N ASP A 340 13.66 1.07 -20.13
CA ASP A 340 12.26 0.69 -20.31
C ASP A 340 11.35 1.91 -20.02
N PRO A 341 10.16 1.99 -20.63
CA PRO A 341 9.18 3.00 -20.26
C PRO A 341 8.68 2.75 -18.84
N TRP A 342 8.15 3.80 -18.20
CA TRP A 342 7.34 3.61 -16.99
C TRP A 342 5.98 3.04 -17.38
N PHE A 343 5.44 2.10 -16.60
CA PHE A 343 4.24 1.36 -16.97
C PHE A 343 3.04 2.26 -17.31
N TYR A 344 2.71 3.24 -16.47
CA TYR A 344 1.55 4.12 -16.74
C TYR A 344 1.76 5.01 -17.99
N LEU A 345 2.99 5.41 -18.32
CA LEU A 345 3.26 6.16 -19.55
C LEU A 345 3.14 5.26 -20.78
N TYR A 346 3.60 4.02 -20.66
CA TYR A 346 3.46 3.02 -21.69
C TYR A 346 1.99 2.72 -21.98
N VAL A 347 1.19 2.46 -20.95
CA VAL A 347 -0.26 2.23 -21.10
C VAL A 347 -0.91 3.43 -21.79
N LYS A 348 -0.60 4.67 -21.36
CA LYS A 348 -1.11 5.90 -21.97
C LYS A 348 -0.81 5.98 -23.47
N ASP A 349 0.43 5.68 -23.84
CA ASP A 349 0.88 5.67 -25.24
C ASP A 349 0.15 4.60 -26.05
N ARG A 350 0.03 3.37 -25.53
CA ARG A 350 -0.65 2.25 -26.19
C ARG A 350 -2.11 2.56 -26.48
N ILE A 351 -2.85 3.09 -25.50
CA ILE A 351 -4.27 3.37 -25.66
C ILE A 351 -4.53 4.59 -26.55
N SER A 352 -3.58 5.53 -26.63
CA SER A 352 -3.71 6.70 -27.52
C SER A 352 -3.65 6.33 -29.01
N LYS A 353 -3.03 5.18 -29.33
CA LYS A 353 -2.83 4.67 -30.69
C LYS A 353 -3.82 3.57 -31.06
N ALA A 354 -4.55 3.04 -30.09
CA ALA A 354 -5.42 1.89 -30.27
C ALA A 354 -6.88 2.30 -30.41
N THR A 355 -7.61 1.60 -31.26
CA THR A 355 -9.08 1.73 -31.40
C THR A 355 -9.84 0.72 -30.53
N GLY A 356 -9.13 -0.19 -29.84
CA GLY A 356 -9.69 -1.23 -28.99
C GLY A 356 -8.63 -1.85 -28.07
N PRO A 357 -8.92 -2.99 -27.42
CA PRO A 357 -8.00 -3.63 -26.49
C PRO A 357 -6.70 -4.07 -27.16
N VAL A 358 -5.58 -3.91 -26.44
CA VAL A 358 -4.25 -4.33 -26.91
C VAL A 358 -3.57 -5.18 -25.85
N THR A 359 -2.94 -6.28 -26.27
CA THR A 359 -2.32 -7.26 -25.37
C THR A 359 -0.81 -7.31 -25.58
N ASP A 360 -0.05 -7.38 -24.49
CA ASP A 360 1.37 -7.70 -24.46
C ASP A 360 1.62 -8.93 -23.57
N ALA A 361 2.78 -9.56 -23.72
CA ALA A 361 3.29 -10.58 -22.81
C ALA A 361 4.35 -9.95 -21.90
N ILE A 362 4.06 -9.84 -20.61
CA ILE A 362 4.97 -9.25 -19.63
C ILE A 362 5.57 -10.37 -18.79
N PRO A 363 6.89 -10.50 -18.64
CA PRO A 363 7.49 -11.44 -17.70
C PRO A 363 6.91 -11.26 -16.29
N LEU A 364 6.59 -12.35 -15.59
CA LEU A 364 5.84 -12.28 -14.32
C LEU A 364 6.48 -11.30 -13.31
N PRO A 365 7.79 -11.33 -13.01
CA PRO A 365 8.39 -10.37 -12.09
C PRO A 365 8.30 -8.91 -12.55
N ASP A 366 8.45 -8.67 -13.87
CA ASP A 366 8.27 -7.35 -14.47
C ASP A 366 6.83 -6.85 -14.28
N TYR A 367 5.83 -7.74 -14.37
CA TYR A 367 4.43 -7.39 -14.13
C TYR A 367 4.17 -7.06 -12.66
N LEU A 368 4.69 -7.88 -11.74
CA LEU A 368 4.50 -7.70 -10.30
C LEU A 368 5.06 -6.36 -9.81
N PHE A 369 6.20 -5.90 -10.34
CA PHE A 369 6.84 -4.65 -9.92
C PHE A 369 6.72 -3.51 -10.94
N ARG A 370 5.73 -3.57 -11.84
CA ARG A 370 5.59 -2.63 -12.98
C ARG A 370 5.45 -1.15 -12.57
N TYR A 371 5.00 -0.88 -11.35
CA TYR A 371 4.83 0.48 -10.81
C TYR A 371 5.98 0.98 -9.94
N ASP A 372 7.04 0.17 -9.73
CA ASP A 372 8.18 0.59 -8.91
C ASP A 372 8.91 1.81 -9.50
N ARG A 373 9.19 1.77 -10.80
CA ARG A 373 9.81 2.90 -11.49
C ARG A 373 8.79 4.02 -11.66
N GLY A 374 9.09 5.15 -11.05
CA GLY A 374 8.22 6.31 -10.95
C GLY A 374 7.27 6.27 -9.76
N GLY A 375 7.21 5.18 -8.97
CA GLY A 375 6.26 5.03 -7.88
C GLY A 375 4.83 5.31 -8.35
N PHE A 376 4.36 4.52 -9.32
CA PHE A 376 3.27 4.89 -10.24
C PHE A 376 3.65 6.13 -11.05
N TRP A 377 3.07 7.30 -10.75
CA TRP A 377 3.30 8.57 -11.45
C TRP A 377 3.82 9.69 -10.56
N VAL A 378 3.98 9.50 -9.25
CA VAL A 378 4.46 10.57 -8.36
C VAL A 378 5.94 10.88 -8.55
N GLY A 379 6.68 10.00 -9.22
CA GLY A 379 8.09 10.16 -9.57
C GLY A 379 8.35 11.28 -10.60
N THR A 380 7.32 11.93 -11.13
CA THR A 380 7.47 13.20 -11.88
C THR A 380 7.73 14.40 -10.96
N ALA A 381 7.28 14.35 -9.70
CA ALA A 381 7.38 15.49 -8.78
C ALA A 381 8.81 16.02 -8.54
N PRO A 382 9.87 15.18 -8.48
CA PRO A 382 11.25 15.68 -8.43
C PRO A 382 11.64 16.55 -9.64
N PHE A 383 11.10 16.28 -10.83
CA PHE A 383 11.38 17.06 -12.05
C PHE A 383 10.69 18.43 -11.99
N ASP A 384 9.49 18.50 -11.42
CA ASP A 384 8.82 19.78 -11.15
C ASP A 384 9.55 20.61 -10.09
N TYR A 385 10.19 19.94 -9.12
CA TYR A 385 10.98 20.60 -8.08
C TYR A 385 12.31 21.15 -8.62
N PHE A 386 12.95 20.42 -9.55
CA PHE A 386 14.19 20.80 -10.22
C PHE A 386 13.95 21.10 -11.70
N PRO A 387 13.39 22.27 -12.07
CA PRO A 387 12.96 22.57 -13.44
C PRO A 387 14.09 22.57 -14.48
N ALA A 388 15.35 22.63 -14.05
CA ALA A 388 16.51 22.48 -14.92
C ALA A 388 16.74 21.05 -15.41
N VAL A 389 16.11 20.05 -14.78
CA VAL A 389 16.16 18.64 -15.17
C VAL A 389 14.86 18.30 -15.91
N PRO A 390 14.85 18.24 -17.24
CA PRO A 390 13.62 17.96 -17.99
C PRO A 390 13.15 16.52 -17.74
N PHE A 391 11.84 16.28 -17.75
CA PHE A 391 11.27 14.93 -17.72
C PHE A 391 11.25 14.32 -19.13
N ASN A 392 12.26 13.51 -19.47
CA ASN A 392 12.36 12.83 -20.76
C ASN A 392 13.09 11.47 -20.63
N ASP A 393 13.18 10.73 -21.73
CA ASP A 393 13.77 9.39 -21.73
C ASP A 393 15.23 9.37 -21.27
N PHE A 394 16.01 10.39 -21.66
CA PHE A 394 17.42 10.49 -21.27
C PHE A 394 17.58 10.72 -19.77
N THR A 395 16.85 11.67 -19.18
CA THR A 395 16.97 11.96 -17.75
C THR A 395 16.40 10.84 -16.90
N ARG A 396 15.33 10.17 -17.33
CA ARG A 396 14.81 8.96 -16.66
C ARG A 396 15.83 7.83 -16.66
N TRP A 397 16.49 7.59 -17.80
CA TRP A 397 17.55 6.59 -17.90
C TRP A 397 18.78 6.96 -17.04
N TRP A 398 19.20 8.22 -17.08
CA TRP A 398 20.40 8.69 -16.37
C TRP A 398 20.21 8.69 -14.85
N LEU A 399 19.00 9.02 -14.37
CA LEU A 399 18.64 9.10 -12.95
C LEU A 399 17.94 7.85 -12.43
N ASP A 400 17.95 6.74 -13.17
CA ASP A 400 17.10 5.56 -12.90
C ASP A 400 17.18 5.07 -11.45
N ASP A 401 18.40 4.96 -10.88
CA ASP A 401 18.62 4.55 -9.48
C ASP A 401 17.79 5.40 -8.48
N PHE A 402 17.54 6.68 -8.77
CA PHE A 402 16.78 7.61 -7.93
C PHE A 402 15.27 7.56 -8.13
N LEU A 403 14.82 6.91 -9.20
CA LEU A 403 13.43 6.92 -9.66
C LEU A 403 12.67 5.66 -9.28
N HIS A 404 13.25 4.81 -8.44
CA HIS A 404 12.59 3.68 -7.79
C HIS A 404 11.94 4.09 -6.46
N THR A 405 10.88 3.38 -6.06
CA THR A 405 10.07 3.70 -4.87
C THR A 405 10.91 3.86 -3.59
N ARG A 406 11.87 2.96 -3.33
CA ARG A 406 12.75 3.03 -2.15
C ARG A 406 13.48 4.38 -2.04
N MET A 407 13.98 4.89 -3.16
CA MET A 407 14.73 6.15 -3.20
C MET A 407 13.80 7.36 -3.18
N LEU A 408 12.71 7.32 -3.97
CA LEU A 408 11.71 8.39 -4.03
C LEU A 408 11.09 8.67 -2.65
N TYR A 409 10.62 7.63 -1.96
CA TYR A 409 9.99 7.80 -0.65
C TYR A 409 10.98 8.26 0.42
N LYS A 410 12.22 7.79 0.37
CA LYS A 410 13.26 8.23 1.32
C LYS A 410 13.61 9.70 1.12
N ALA A 411 13.73 10.14 -0.13
CA ALA A 411 13.91 11.55 -0.47
C ALA A 411 12.69 12.40 -0.06
N LEU A 412 11.48 11.90 -0.30
CA LEU A 412 10.22 12.56 0.10
C LEU A 412 10.15 12.80 1.61
N HIS A 413 10.50 11.79 2.40
CA HIS A 413 10.54 11.90 3.87
C HIS A 413 11.62 12.84 4.35
N ALA A 414 12.84 12.71 3.84
CA ALA A 414 13.97 13.50 4.28
C ALA A 414 13.88 14.98 3.85
N SER A 415 13.17 15.28 2.77
CA SER A 415 12.93 16.66 2.30
C SER A 415 11.76 17.35 2.99
N GLY A 416 10.95 16.63 3.77
CA GLY A 416 9.73 17.17 4.37
C GLY A 416 8.63 17.53 3.35
N LYS A 417 8.77 17.10 2.09
CA LYS A 417 7.84 17.42 1.00
C LYS A 417 6.61 16.50 0.96
N SER A 418 6.54 15.50 1.84
CA SER A 418 5.33 14.70 2.03
C SER A 418 4.10 15.56 2.35
N GLU A 419 4.29 16.71 3.03
CA GLU A 419 3.23 17.67 3.38
C GLU A 419 2.79 18.57 2.20
N GLN A 420 3.22 18.24 0.98
CA GLN A 420 2.83 18.90 -0.27
C GLN A 420 2.23 17.92 -1.28
N MET A 421 2.10 16.65 -0.90
CA MET A 421 1.64 15.57 -1.76
C MET A 421 0.45 14.88 -1.08
N ILE A 422 -0.65 14.74 -1.80
CA ILE A 422 -1.72 13.82 -1.40
C ILE A 422 -1.31 12.47 -1.96
N ILE A 423 -1.00 11.52 -1.07
CA ILE A 423 -0.66 10.13 -1.42
C ILE A 423 -1.56 9.24 -0.57
N GLN A 424 -2.75 8.91 -1.07
CA GLN A 424 -3.75 8.15 -0.34
C GLN A 424 -4.37 7.06 -1.21
N ASP A 425 -4.60 5.89 -0.60
CA ASP A 425 -5.49 4.86 -1.12
C ASP A 425 -6.81 4.90 -0.35
N LEU A 426 -7.90 4.91 -1.11
CA LEU A 426 -9.25 5.19 -0.65
C LEU A 426 -10.17 4.11 -1.22
N ALA A 427 -10.71 3.26 -0.35
CA ALA A 427 -11.65 2.23 -0.76
C ALA A 427 -13.08 2.78 -0.68
N LEU A 428 -13.85 2.64 -1.75
CA LEU A 428 -15.25 3.04 -1.80
C LEU A 428 -16.16 1.90 -2.26
N PRO A 429 -17.44 1.89 -1.87
CA PRO A 429 -18.47 1.16 -2.60
C PRO A 429 -18.45 1.54 -4.09
N TYR A 430 -18.69 0.58 -4.97
CA TYR A 430 -18.76 0.86 -6.41
C TYR A 430 -19.84 1.90 -6.74
N GLU A 431 -20.96 1.86 -6.02
CA GLU A 431 -22.12 2.73 -6.20
C GLU A 431 -21.81 4.21 -5.98
N THR A 432 -20.85 4.55 -5.11
CA THR A 432 -20.48 5.94 -4.79
C THR A 432 -19.12 6.36 -5.37
N SER A 433 -18.39 5.42 -5.98
CA SER A 433 -17.04 5.64 -6.50
C SER A 433 -16.96 6.73 -7.59
N ILE A 434 -17.97 6.82 -8.47
CA ILE A 434 -18.01 7.82 -9.54
C ILE A 434 -18.18 9.22 -8.97
N GLN A 435 -19.16 9.38 -8.06
CA GLN A 435 -19.41 10.63 -7.35
C GLN A 435 -18.17 11.09 -6.58
N PHE A 436 -17.44 10.15 -5.97
CA PHE A 436 -16.17 10.47 -5.30
C PHE A 436 -15.15 11.07 -6.28
N VAL A 437 -14.94 10.43 -7.44
CA VAL A 437 -13.99 10.91 -8.46
C VAL A 437 -14.36 12.29 -8.98
N GLU A 438 -15.64 12.55 -9.25
CA GLU A 438 -16.14 13.87 -9.68
C GLU A 438 -15.79 14.95 -8.65
N ARG A 439 -16.05 14.69 -7.37
CA ARG A 439 -15.72 15.64 -6.29
C ARG A 439 -14.21 15.84 -6.14
N MET A 440 -13.40 14.78 -6.28
CA MET A 440 -11.94 14.92 -6.20
C MET A 440 -11.36 15.71 -7.37
N ASP A 441 -11.93 15.56 -8.57
CA ASP A 441 -11.53 16.36 -9.72
C ASP A 441 -11.86 17.85 -9.49
N GLU A 442 -13.08 18.16 -9.07
CA GLU A 442 -13.51 19.55 -8.77
C GLU A 442 -12.67 20.19 -7.66
N MET A 443 -12.40 19.45 -6.60
CA MET A 443 -11.72 19.96 -5.41
C MET A 443 -10.20 20.04 -5.59
N LEU A 444 -9.60 19.03 -6.21
CA LEU A 444 -8.15 18.82 -6.20
C LEU A 444 -7.52 18.80 -7.59
N GLY A 445 -8.27 18.41 -8.64
CA GLY A 445 -7.76 18.27 -10.01
C GLY A 445 -6.59 17.28 -10.13
N ILE A 446 -6.54 16.26 -9.26
CA ILE A 446 -5.45 15.29 -9.21
C ILE A 446 -5.73 14.16 -10.20
N TRP A 447 -4.81 14.00 -11.16
CA TRP A 447 -4.74 12.89 -12.10
C TRP A 447 -3.28 12.51 -12.34
N PRO A 448 -2.98 11.25 -12.74
CA PRO A 448 -3.90 10.12 -12.90
C PRO A 448 -4.46 9.55 -11.57
N LEU A 449 -5.43 8.63 -11.69
CA LEU A 449 -5.99 7.84 -10.59
C LEU A 449 -5.77 6.35 -10.84
N TRP A 450 -5.43 5.60 -9.77
CA TRP A 450 -5.34 4.13 -9.83
C TRP A 450 -6.66 3.51 -9.40
N LEU A 451 -7.14 2.52 -10.14
CA LEU A 451 -8.36 1.79 -9.84
C LEU A 451 -7.98 0.35 -9.50
N CYS A 452 -8.29 -0.12 -8.31
CA CYS A 452 -8.03 -1.50 -7.93
C CYS A 452 -9.26 -2.15 -7.30
N PRO A 453 -9.89 -3.14 -7.96
CA PRO A 453 -10.98 -3.91 -7.37
C PRO A 453 -10.49 -4.71 -6.16
N LEU A 454 -11.23 -4.64 -5.05
CA LEU A 454 -10.90 -5.29 -3.79
C LEU A 454 -12.01 -6.24 -3.35
N LYS A 455 -11.62 -7.46 -3.01
CA LYS A 455 -12.48 -8.40 -2.29
C LYS A 455 -12.38 -8.15 -0.79
N GLN A 456 -13.50 -7.79 -0.16
CA GLN A 456 -13.55 -7.51 1.27
C GLN A 456 -13.29 -8.75 2.12
N SER A 457 -12.87 -8.53 3.36
CA SER A 457 -12.85 -9.58 4.38
C SER A 457 -14.28 -9.87 4.86
N PRO A 458 -14.67 -11.16 5.00
CA PRO A 458 -15.94 -11.51 5.63
C PRO A 458 -15.89 -11.44 7.17
N TYR A 459 -14.73 -11.14 7.75
CA TYR A 459 -14.54 -11.03 9.20
C TYR A 459 -14.44 -9.56 9.63
N LYS A 460 -14.69 -9.29 10.91
CA LYS A 460 -14.35 -7.98 11.51
C LYS A 460 -12.87 -7.71 11.29
N THR A 461 -12.54 -6.49 10.85
CA THR A 461 -11.20 -6.16 10.38
C THR A 461 -10.88 -4.68 10.59
N MET A 462 -9.58 -4.37 10.65
CA MET A 462 -9.07 -3.01 10.55
C MET A 462 -8.71 -2.61 9.11
N HIS A 463 -8.92 -3.49 8.13
CA HIS A 463 -8.89 -3.12 6.72
C HIS A 463 -10.14 -2.30 6.33
N PRO A 464 -10.07 -1.51 5.24
CA PRO A 464 -11.24 -0.86 4.67
C PRO A 464 -12.37 -1.86 4.40
N HIS A 465 -13.58 -1.55 4.85
CA HIS A 465 -14.77 -2.37 4.66
C HIS A 465 -16.04 -1.51 4.66
N TYR A 466 -17.16 -2.04 4.20
CA TYR A 466 -18.46 -1.40 4.35
C TYR A 466 -19.57 -2.45 4.50
N PRO A 467 -20.72 -2.10 5.09
CA PRO A 467 -21.74 -3.08 5.47
C PRO A 467 -22.57 -3.65 4.31
N GLY A 468 -22.24 -3.30 3.05
CA GLY A 468 -22.96 -3.79 1.88
C GLY A 468 -22.74 -5.28 1.63
N VAL A 469 -23.83 -6.01 1.44
CA VAL A 469 -23.84 -7.43 1.08
C VAL A 469 -24.51 -7.65 -0.28
N GLU A 470 -24.12 -8.74 -0.94
CA GLU A 470 -24.71 -9.19 -2.20
C GLU A 470 -26.17 -9.65 -2.01
N ALA A 471 -26.84 -10.02 -3.10
CA ALA A 471 -28.22 -10.47 -3.09
C ALA A 471 -28.47 -11.73 -2.22
N ASP A 472 -27.42 -12.49 -1.89
CA ASP A 472 -27.49 -13.63 -0.97
C ASP A 472 -27.57 -13.23 0.51
N GLY A 473 -27.39 -11.95 0.83
CA GLY A 473 -27.45 -11.40 2.18
C GLY A 473 -26.25 -11.75 3.08
N ILE A 474 -25.22 -12.43 2.57
CA ILE A 474 -24.10 -12.95 3.37
C ILE A 474 -22.75 -12.55 2.77
N THR A 475 -22.61 -12.56 1.45
CA THR A 475 -21.34 -12.24 0.78
C THR A 475 -21.12 -10.73 0.81
N PRO A 476 -20.01 -10.23 1.38
CA PRO A 476 -19.68 -8.81 1.30
C PRO A 476 -19.48 -8.37 -0.15
N LYS A 477 -20.08 -7.24 -0.53
CA LYS A 477 -19.88 -6.66 -1.86
C LYS A 477 -18.41 -6.27 -2.06
N PRO A 478 -17.86 -6.28 -3.28
CA PRO A 478 -16.51 -5.77 -3.49
C PRO A 478 -16.44 -4.25 -3.30
N MET A 479 -15.24 -3.73 -3.03
CA MET A 479 -14.96 -2.29 -3.00
C MET A 479 -14.02 -1.92 -4.14
N LEU A 480 -14.02 -0.66 -4.53
CA LEU A 480 -13.04 -0.10 -5.46
C LEU A 480 -12.04 0.75 -4.69
N ASN A 481 -10.77 0.38 -4.72
CA ASN A 481 -9.70 1.30 -4.32
C ASN A 481 -9.47 2.34 -5.40
N ILE A 482 -9.32 3.58 -4.96
CA ILE A 482 -8.94 4.73 -5.77
C ILE A 482 -7.64 5.31 -5.19
N GLY A 483 -6.53 5.09 -5.90
CA GLY A 483 -5.24 5.68 -5.58
C GLY A 483 -5.22 7.14 -6.02
N LEU A 484 -5.36 8.05 -5.06
CA LEU A 484 -5.34 9.50 -5.24
C LEU A 484 -3.94 10.01 -4.90
N TRP A 485 -3.09 10.10 -5.93
CA TRP A 485 -1.68 10.45 -5.77
C TRP A 485 -1.28 11.64 -6.65
N GLY A 486 -0.94 12.76 -6.02
CA GLY A 486 -0.54 13.96 -6.74
C GLY A 486 -0.16 15.11 -5.81
N ARG A 487 0.22 16.24 -6.41
CA ARG A 487 0.53 17.44 -5.64
C ARG A 487 -0.73 17.97 -4.98
N ALA A 488 -0.62 18.31 -3.71
CA ALA A 488 -1.71 18.99 -3.03
C ALA A 488 -1.96 20.35 -3.69
N PRO A 489 -3.22 20.82 -3.71
CA PRO A 489 -3.54 22.15 -4.19
C PRO A 489 -2.85 23.25 -3.38
N ALA A 490 -2.80 24.47 -3.94
CA ALA A 490 -2.14 25.59 -3.28
C ALA A 490 -2.75 25.87 -1.89
N ASN A 491 -1.93 26.28 -0.93
CA ASN A 491 -2.34 26.46 0.48
C ASN A 491 -3.51 27.43 0.69
N ASN A 492 -3.80 28.31 -0.25
CA ASN A 492 -4.89 29.28 -0.18
C ASN A 492 -6.24 28.73 -0.69
N GLN A 493 -6.26 27.55 -1.32
CA GLN A 493 -7.47 26.96 -1.89
C GLN A 493 -8.35 26.28 -0.84
N PHE A 494 -7.76 25.87 0.28
CA PHE A 494 -8.46 25.21 1.39
C PHE A 494 -8.23 25.98 2.70
N PRO A 495 -9.26 26.15 3.54
CA PRO A 495 -9.07 26.61 4.92
C PRO A 495 -8.08 25.68 5.65
N GLY A 496 -6.96 26.23 6.13
CA GLY A 496 -5.89 25.42 6.74
C GLY A 496 -4.96 24.70 5.74
N GLY A 497 -5.00 25.06 4.46
CA GLY A 497 -4.07 24.58 3.41
C GLY A 497 -4.08 23.07 3.24
N PHE A 498 -2.89 22.46 3.22
CA PHE A 498 -2.71 21.01 3.06
C PHE A 498 -3.57 20.16 4.00
N VAL A 499 -3.65 20.55 5.29
CA VAL A 499 -4.47 19.83 6.28
C VAL A 499 -5.95 19.97 5.95
N GLY A 500 -6.38 21.15 5.53
CA GLY A 500 -7.74 21.40 5.05
C GLY A 500 -8.12 20.53 3.87
N ALA A 501 -7.23 20.41 2.88
CA ALA A 501 -7.45 19.54 1.72
C ALA A 501 -7.60 18.07 2.11
N ASN A 502 -6.73 17.54 2.98
CA ASN A 502 -6.83 16.16 3.47
C ASN A 502 -8.13 15.93 4.26
N ARG A 503 -8.53 16.86 5.13
CA ARG A 503 -9.79 16.78 5.88
C ARG A 503 -11.01 16.83 4.95
N ALA A 504 -10.94 17.59 3.86
CA ALA A 504 -12.00 17.65 2.87
C ALA A 504 -12.14 16.29 2.15
N VAL A 505 -11.03 15.66 1.74
CA VAL A 505 -11.05 14.28 1.20
C VAL A 505 -11.68 13.31 2.20
N GLU A 506 -11.21 13.33 3.44
CA GLU A 506 -11.69 12.47 4.53
C GLU A 506 -13.19 12.66 4.80
N SER A 507 -13.70 13.90 4.76
CA SER A 507 -15.12 14.21 4.91
C SER A 507 -15.97 13.63 3.78
N VAL A 508 -15.53 13.81 2.53
CA VAL A 508 -16.24 13.26 1.36
C VAL A 508 -16.24 11.72 1.42
N LEU A 509 -15.13 11.13 1.84
CA LEU A 509 -15.00 9.69 1.97
C LEU A 509 -16.03 9.12 2.96
N GLN A 510 -16.18 9.73 4.14
CA GLN A 510 -17.16 9.29 5.13
C GLN A 510 -18.61 9.49 4.67
N GLU A 511 -18.90 10.61 3.97
CA GLU A 511 -20.22 10.86 3.37
C GLU A 511 -20.61 9.74 2.39
N LEU A 512 -19.64 9.23 1.64
CA LEU A 512 -19.83 8.22 0.60
C LEU A 512 -19.56 6.78 1.07
N GLN A 513 -19.50 6.56 2.39
CA GLN A 513 -19.22 5.25 3.02
C GLN A 513 -17.90 4.62 2.57
N GLY A 514 -16.95 5.43 2.14
CA GLY A 514 -15.60 5.00 1.84
C GLY A 514 -14.74 4.95 3.10
N MET A 515 -13.57 4.33 2.96
CA MET A 515 -12.58 4.20 4.03
C MET A 515 -11.17 4.40 3.50
N LYS A 516 -10.33 5.00 4.34
CA LYS A 516 -8.94 5.33 4.03
C LYS A 516 -8.00 4.22 4.47
N TRP A 517 -6.94 4.00 3.69
CA TRP A 517 -5.88 3.09 4.09
C TRP A 517 -4.94 3.73 5.12
N LEU A 518 -4.63 2.97 6.18
CA LEU A 518 -3.95 3.48 7.37
C LEU A 518 -2.41 3.59 7.24
N TYR A 519 -1.85 3.36 6.05
CA TYR A 519 -0.44 3.67 5.80
C TYR A 519 -0.19 5.17 5.61
N ALA A 520 -1.22 5.90 5.16
CA ALA A 520 -1.20 7.34 4.96
C ALA A 520 -1.47 8.11 6.28
N GLN A 521 -1.12 9.39 6.29
CA GLN A 521 -1.41 10.28 7.41
C GLN A 521 -2.92 10.50 7.57
N THR A 522 -3.44 10.37 8.79
CA THR A 522 -4.87 10.55 9.10
C THR A 522 -5.12 11.89 9.80
N TYR A 523 -6.06 12.67 9.29
CA TYR A 523 -6.45 13.97 9.84
C TYR A 523 -7.84 14.00 10.50
N PHE A 524 -8.51 12.83 10.56
CA PHE A 524 -9.75 12.62 11.30
C PHE A 524 -9.62 13.04 12.77
N SER A 525 -10.72 13.57 13.31
CA SER A 525 -10.91 13.57 14.76
C SER A 525 -10.98 12.13 15.27
N GLU A 526 -10.72 11.89 16.55
CA GLU A 526 -10.82 10.54 17.10
C GLU A 526 -12.23 9.96 16.96
N ALA A 527 -13.25 10.79 17.18
CA ALA A 527 -14.64 10.40 17.07
C ALA A 527 -15.00 10.01 15.62
N ASP A 528 -14.54 10.78 14.63
CA ASP A 528 -14.77 10.48 13.22
C ASP A 528 -14.02 9.20 12.81
N PHE A 529 -12.78 9.02 13.27
CA PHE A 529 -12.01 7.81 12.97
C PHE A 529 -12.74 6.55 13.45
N TRP A 530 -13.22 6.54 14.69
CA TRP A 530 -13.92 5.39 15.25
C TRP A 530 -15.36 5.22 14.75
N ARG A 531 -15.88 6.15 13.93
CA ARG A 531 -17.15 5.93 13.23
C ARG A 531 -17.01 4.88 12.13
N ASP A 532 -15.82 4.77 11.54
CA ASP A 532 -15.56 3.86 10.42
C ASP A 532 -15.13 2.46 10.89
N PHE A 533 -14.86 2.27 12.19
CA PHE A 533 -14.38 0.99 12.76
C PHE A 533 -15.17 0.58 14.01
N ASP A 534 -15.33 -0.72 14.24
CA ASP A 534 -15.92 -1.26 15.47
C ASP A 534 -14.93 -1.12 16.65
N LYS A 535 -14.96 0.04 17.32
CA LYS A 535 -14.08 0.35 18.45
C LYS A 535 -14.26 -0.64 19.62
N THR A 536 -15.49 -1.05 19.91
CA THR A 536 -15.79 -1.96 21.02
C THR A 536 -15.14 -3.32 20.79
N TRP A 537 -15.27 -3.86 19.58
CA TRP A 537 -14.58 -5.11 19.20
C TRP A 537 -13.06 -4.96 19.28
N TYR A 538 -12.51 -3.88 18.73
CA TYR A 538 -11.07 -3.62 18.76
C TYR A 538 -10.52 -3.51 20.21
N ASP A 539 -11.22 -2.77 21.08
CA ASP A 539 -10.82 -2.63 22.49
C ASP A 539 -10.90 -3.97 23.24
N SER A 540 -11.92 -4.79 22.96
CA SER A 540 -12.02 -6.12 23.57
C SER A 540 -10.84 -7.05 23.20
N LEU A 541 -10.34 -6.94 21.97
CA LEU A 541 -9.12 -7.65 21.55
C LEU A 541 -7.89 -7.14 22.31
N ARG A 542 -7.78 -5.81 22.49
CA ARG A 542 -6.66 -5.22 23.23
C ARG A 542 -6.62 -5.68 24.67
N GLU A 543 -7.77 -5.78 25.33
CA GLU A 543 -7.86 -6.32 26.69
C GLU A 543 -7.48 -7.79 26.73
N LYS A 544 -8.09 -8.60 25.86
CA LYS A 544 -7.86 -10.05 25.78
C LYS A 544 -6.38 -10.40 25.53
N TYR A 545 -5.69 -9.63 24.70
CA TYR A 545 -4.31 -9.88 24.28
C TYR A 545 -3.29 -8.94 24.92
N HIS A 546 -3.64 -8.34 26.07
CA HIS A 546 -2.77 -7.49 26.89
C HIS A 546 -2.20 -6.25 26.19
N ALA A 547 -2.78 -5.83 25.06
CA ALA A 547 -2.27 -4.75 24.22
C ALA A 547 -2.71 -3.33 24.67
N THR A 548 -3.37 -3.19 25.82
CA THR A 548 -3.80 -1.88 26.36
C THR A 548 -2.63 -0.94 26.67
N SER A 549 -1.44 -1.48 26.93
CA SER A 549 -0.20 -0.71 27.10
C SER A 549 0.44 -0.25 25.78
N LEU A 550 0.03 -0.80 24.63
CA LEU A 550 0.48 -0.36 23.31
C LEU A 550 -0.31 0.86 22.85
N PRO A 551 0.19 1.65 21.88
CA PRO A 551 -0.63 2.67 21.25
C PRO A 551 -1.90 2.09 20.60
N THR A 552 -2.98 2.87 20.51
CA THR A 552 -4.14 2.50 19.68
C THR A 552 -3.84 2.70 18.20
N VAL A 553 -4.67 2.13 17.30
CA VAL A 553 -4.54 2.38 15.85
C VAL A 553 -4.63 3.87 15.56
N TYR A 554 -5.63 4.57 16.13
CA TYR A 554 -5.78 6.01 16.00
C TYR A 554 -4.52 6.78 16.46
N GLU A 555 -3.98 6.46 17.64
CA GLU A 555 -2.74 7.09 18.14
C GLU A 555 -1.54 6.88 17.21
N LYS A 556 -1.51 5.77 16.45
CA LYS A 556 -0.42 5.47 15.53
C LYS A 556 -0.54 6.19 14.18
N VAL A 557 -1.77 6.47 13.72
CA VAL A 557 -2.03 7.01 12.37
C VAL A 557 -2.33 8.51 12.37
N ARG A 558 -2.82 9.06 13.49
CA ARG A 558 -3.17 10.49 13.60
C ARG A 558 -1.95 11.40 13.42
N VAL A 559 -2.18 12.53 12.76
CA VAL A 559 -1.22 13.65 12.73
C VAL A 559 -1.53 14.60 13.88
N ASP A 560 -0.50 14.93 14.68
CA ASP A 560 -0.60 15.99 15.69
C ASP A 560 -0.33 17.35 15.04
N VAL A 561 -1.37 17.91 14.42
CA VAL A 561 -1.30 19.16 13.63
C VAL A 561 -0.75 20.31 14.46
N GLU A 562 -1.17 20.42 15.72
CA GLU A 562 -0.76 21.48 16.63
C GLU A 562 0.71 21.36 17.03
N ALA A 563 1.18 20.13 17.30
CA ALA A 563 2.60 19.90 17.55
C ALA A 563 3.46 20.22 16.32
N GLU A 564 2.99 19.89 15.11
CA GLU A 564 3.68 20.24 13.87
C GLU A 564 3.74 21.74 13.63
N HIS A 565 2.65 22.46 13.90
CA HIS A 565 2.62 23.93 13.80
C HIS A 565 3.62 24.57 14.77
N ARG A 566 3.57 24.18 16.06
CA ARG A 566 4.54 24.64 17.07
C ARG A 566 5.98 24.32 16.69
N ALA A 567 6.24 23.14 16.14
CA ALA A 567 7.58 22.73 15.72
C ALA A 567 8.11 23.56 14.53
N LYS A 568 7.24 24.03 13.63
CA LYS A 568 7.60 24.94 12.53
C LYS A 568 7.83 26.37 13.02
N GLU A 569 6.99 26.85 13.93
CA GLU A 569 7.13 28.19 14.53
C GLU A 569 8.39 28.33 15.38
N SER A 570 8.74 27.29 16.14
CA SER A 570 9.94 27.26 16.98
C SER A 570 11.23 26.85 16.24
N ALA A 571 11.15 26.53 14.95
CA ALA A 571 12.32 26.08 14.18
C ALA A 571 13.36 27.22 14.03
N PRO A 572 14.65 26.95 14.32
CA PRO A 572 15.71 27.95 14.14
C PRO A 572 15.86 28.33 12.67
N LEU A 573 16.38 29.54 12.42
CA LEU A 573 16.53 30.09 11.06
C LEU A 573 17.33 29.16 10.13
N SER A 574 18.38 28.51 10.64
CA SER A 574 19.17 27.52 9.89
C SER A 574 18.33 26.34 9.39
N LYS A 575 17.41 25.84 10.22
CA LYS A 575 16.48 24.78 9.83
C LYS A 575 15.47 25.26 8.79
N ARG A 576 14.93 26.47 8.95
CA ARG A 576 14.03 27.09 7.96
C ARG A 576 14.71 27.28 6.60
N LEU A 577 15.99 27.65 6.59
CA LEU A 577 16.78 27.74 5.35
C LEU A 577 16.99 26.36 4.71
N LEU A 578 17.30 25.32 5.50
CA LEU A 578 17.42 23.95 4.99
C LEU A 578 16.09 23.39 4.46
N ASP A 579 14.96 23.78 5.05
CA ASP A 579 13.62 23.37 4.62
C ASP A 579 13.12 24.16 3.38
N SER A 580 13.82 25.23 2.99
CA SER A 580 13.49 26.05 1.82
C SER A 580 13.91 25.39 0.50
N TRP A 581 13.40 25.91 -0.63
CA TRP A 581 13.88 25.52 -1.96
C TRP A 581 15.21 26.24 -2.27
N PRO A 582 16.22 25.58 -2.87
CA PRO A 582 16.26 24.18 -3.32
C PRO A 582 16.84 23.21 -2.26
N TRP A 583 17.24 23.71 -1.08
CA TRP A 583 18.01 22.98 -0.08
C TRP A 583 17.28 21.75 0.48
N SER A 584 15.95 21.82 0.65
CA SER A 584 15.14 20.71 1.15
C SER A 584 15.22 19.49 0.23
N GLY A 585 15.12 19.71 -1.09
CA GLY A 585 15.23 18.64 -2.08
C GLY A 585 16.64 18.06 -2.14
N LEU A 586 17.67 18.93 -2.09
CA LEU A 586 19.07 18.48 -2.08
C LEU A 586 19.41 17.66 -0.83
N ASN A 587 18.92 18.07 0.33
CA ASN A 587 19.06 17.29 1.57
C ASN A 587 18.31 15.96 1.47
N GLY A 588 17.10 15.96 0.89
CA GLY A 588 16.35 14.73 0.62
C GLY A 588 17.14 13.74 -0.25
N LEU A 589 17.70 14.22 -1.36
CA LEU A 589 18.53 13.43 -2.25
C LEU A 589 19.79 12.91 -1.57
N LYS A 590 20.50 13.76 -0.82
CA LYS A 590 21.67 13.37 -0.03
C LYS A 590 21.34 12.23 0.94
N ARG A 591 20.26 12.36 1.72
CA ARG A 591 19.82 11.32 2.68
C ARG A 591 19.43 10.02 1.98
N ALA A 592 18.79 10.10 0.81
CA ALA A 592 18.49 8.93 0.01
C ALA A 592 19.76 8.23 -0.48
N ILE A 593 20.77 8.98 -0.96
CA ILE A 593 22.08 8.42 -1.36
C ILE A 593 22.80 7.76 -0.18
N GLU A 594 22.88 8.45 0.96
CA GLU A 594 23.52 7.98 2.19
C GLU A 594 22.93 6.65 2.67
N SER A 595 21.65 6.39 2.37
CA SER A 595 21.01 5.15 2.77
C SER A 595 21.51 3.91 2.04
N ARG A 596 22.00 4.08 0.81
CA ARG A 596 22.41 2.99 -0.09
C ARG A 596 21.30 1.97 -0.39
N ASP A 597 20.02 2.29 -0.19
CA ASP A 597 18.89 1.40 -0.51
C ASP A 597 18.90 1.00 -2.00
N TYR A 598 19.32 1.92 -2.89
CA TYR A 598 19.50 1.64 -4.32
C TYR A 598 20.51 0.52 -4.59
N VAL A 599 21.47 0.26 -3.69
CA VAL A 599 22.44 -0.84 -3.84
C VAL A 599 21.75 -2.19 -3.67
N GLN A 600 20.80 -2.31 -2.73
CA GLN A 600 20.02 -3.54 -2.55
C GLN A 600 19.04 -3.78 -3.69
N ALA A 601 18.57 -2.69 -4.32
CA ALA A 601 17.71 -2.73 -5.49
C ALA A 601 18.46 -2.96 -6.82
N ARG A 602 19.80 -2.88 -6.82
CA ARG A 602 20.61 -3.11 -8.01
C ARG A 602 20.71 -4.59 -8.31
N ASP A 603 20.40 -4.92 -9.56
CA ASP A 603 20.51 -6.26 -10.15
C ASP A 603 19.85 -7.39 -9.34
N PRO A 604 18.54 -7.31 -9.04
CA PRO A 604 17.84 -8.42 -8.43
C PRO A 604 17.77 -9.61 -9.39
N ALA A 605 17.98 -10.83 -8.88
CA ALA A 605 18.06 -12.03 -9.70
C ALA A 605 16.73 -12.33 -10.42
N TRP A 606 15.59 -11.86 -9.88
CA TRP A 606 14.29 -12.01 -10.53
C TRP A 606 14.22 -11.33 -11.91
N LYS A 607 15.03 -10.31 -12.22
CA LYS A 607 15.07 -9.67 -13.56
C LYS A 607 15.52 -10.64 -14.65
N HIS A 608 16.25 -11.68 -14.27
CA HIS A 608 16.81 -12.68 -15.19
C HIS A 608 16.01 -13.99 -15.20
N TRP A 609 14.93 -14.09 -14.41
CA TRP A 609 14.13 -15.32 -14.30
C TRP A 609 13.50 -15.74 -15.62
N VAL A 610 13.01 -14.77 -16.40
CA VAL A 610 12.74 -14.95 -17.83
C VAL A 610 13.91 -14.35 -18.59
N PRO A 611 14.69 -15.14 -19.36
CA PRO A 611 15.81 -14.62 -20.13
C PRO A 611 15.39 -13.52 -21.11
N LYS A 612 16.30 -12.56 -21.35
CA LYS A 612 16.16 -11.61 -22.46
C LYS A 612 16.58 -12.33 -23.74
N ALA A 613 15.81 -12.14 -24.82
CA ALA A 613 16.13 -12.68 -26.13
C ALA A 613 17.37 -12.01 -26.74
#